data_AF-A0AAV5SSF6-F1
#
_entry.id   AF-A0AAV5SSF6-F1
#
_cell.length_a   1.000
_cell.length_b   1.000
_cell.length_c   1.000
_cell.angle_alpha   90.00
_cell.angle_beta   90.00
_cell.angle_gamma   90.00
#
_symmetry.space_group_name_H-M   'P 1'
#
loop_
_entity.id
_entity.type
_entity.pdbx_description
1 polymer ?
#
loop_
_entity_poly.entity_id
_entity_poly.type
_entity_poly.pdbx_seq_one_letter_code
_entity_poly.pdbx_strand_id
1 'polypeptide(L)'
;MEITTHNPYSSASNYTWEISPLVELFHTWTLLICGLLSIVLSLFMFVFIVTRTPKSSIPYRLGLIALQVCFLVFDIHVCCLFSPIIPLPHFAGYCNGLVCRIVGISFHEHFILMLIVTLETFAFFFICMLQRHQNLLPPTSNKKLSRMGFK
;
A
#
# COMPACT_ATOMS: atom_id res chain seq x y z
N MET A 1 57.15 -20.99 -10.67
CA MET A 1 56.46 -21.73 -9.59
C MET A 1 55.40 -20.80 -9.07
N GLU A 2 54.21 -20.86 -9.67
CA GLU A 2 53.13 -19.90 -9.49
C GLU A 2 52.19 -20.46 -8.41
N ILE A 3 52.12 -19.77 -7.27
CA ILE A 3 51.33 -20.19 -6.11
C ILE A 3 49.89 -19.76 -6.37
N THR A 4 49.07 -20.67 -6.90
CA THR A 4 47.63 -20.49 -7.01
C THR A 4 47.00 -20.56 -5.63
N THR A 5 46.77 -19.40 -5.00
CA THR A 5 45.95 -19.28 -3.79
C THR A 5 44.49 -19.57 -4.16
N HIS A 6 44.08 -20.82 -3.95
CA HIS A 6 42.69 -21.24 -4.09
C HIS A 6 41.86 -20.48 -3.06
N ASN A 7 41.04 -19.52 -3.51
CA ASN A 7 40.15 -18.75 -2.65
C ASN A 7 39.05 -19.70 -2.11
N PRO A 8 38.99 -20.00 -0.80
CA PRO A 8 38.04 -20.94 -0.23
C PRO A 8 36.59 -20.42 -0.22
N TYR A 9 36.35 -19.17 -0.62
CA TYR A 9 35.02 -18.57 -0.70
C TYR A 9 34.31 -18.76 -2.05
N SER A 10 34.92 -19.43 -3.04
CA SER A 10 34.26 -19.64 -4.36
C SER A 10 33.26 -20.79 -4.40
N SER A 11 33.03 -21.47 -3.26
CA SER A 11 32.00 -22.51 -3.11
C SER A 11 30.69 -21.94 -2.56
N ALA A 12 30.38 -20.68 -2.87
CA ALA A 12 29.01 -20.19 -2.77
C ALA A 12 28.20 -20.97 -3.82
N SER A 13 27.50 -21.97 -3.33
CA SER A 13 26.68 -22.87 -4.11
C SER A 13 25.70 -22.10 -4.99
N ASN A 14 25.70 -22.45 -6.29
CA ASN A 14 24.73 -21.97 -7.29
C ASN A 14 23.32 -22.54 -7.04
N TYR A 15 22.80 -22.43 -5.82
CA TYR A 15 21.37 -22.63 -5.57
C TYR A 15 20.66 -21.32 -5.87
N THR A 16 20.54 -20.98 -7.16
CA THR A 16 19.51 -20.05 -7.59
C THR A 16 18.18 -20.79 -7.40
N TRP A 17 17.47 -20.46 -6.32
CA TRP A 17 16.12 -20.95 -6.10
C TRP A 17 15.23 -20.35 -7.18
N GLU A 18 15.09 -21.06 -8.30
CA GLU A 18 14.16 -20.69 -9.34
C GLU A 18 12.75 -20.90 -8.78
N ILE A 19 12.09 -19.80 -8.44
CA ILE A 19 10.66 -19.82 -8.16
C ILE A 19 10.00 -20.32 -9.43
N SER A 20 9.15 -21.34 -9.31
CA SER A 20 8.49 -21.90 -10.48
C SER A 20 7.74 -20.77 -11.21
N PRO A 21 7.93 -20.60 -12.53
CA PRO A 21 7.38 -19.47 -13.27
C PRO A 21 5.84 -19.41 -13.18
N LEU A 22 5.21 -20.57 -12.96
CA LEU A 22 3.77 -20.68 -12.72
C LEU A 22 3.32 -19.93 -11.46
N VAL A 23 4.09 -19.99 -10.37
CA VAL A 23 3.76 -19.32 -9.10
C VAL A 23 3.90 -17.81 -9.24
N GLU A 24 4.97 -17.34 -9.90
CA GLU A 24 5.15 -15.91 -10.16
C GLU A 24 4.02 -15.35 -11.02
N LEU A 25 3.65 -16.10 -12.08
CA LEU A 25 2.55 -15.76 -12.96
C LEU A 25 1.23 -15.70 -12.18
N PHE A 26 0.93 -16.73 -11.39
CA PHE A 26 -0.27 -16.79 -10.57
C PHE A 26 -0.35 -15.61 -9.58
N HIS A 27 0.75 -15.31 -8.88
CA HIS A 27 0.82 -14.19 -7.93
C HIS A 27 0.59 -12.85 -8.63
N THR A 28 1.25 -12.64 -9.77
CA THR A 28 1.12 -11.40 -10.55
C THR A 28 -0.32 -11.21 -11.05
N TRP A 29 -0.94 -12.25 -11.61
CA TRP A 29 -2.34 -12.18 -12.05
C TRP A 29 -3.31 -11.94 -10.90
N THR A 30 -3.08 -12.59 -9.76
CA THR A 30 -3.89 -12.39 -8.56
C THR A 30 -3.83 -10.93 -8.11
N LEU A 31 -2.64 -10.35 -8.03
CA LEU A 31 -2.46 -8.94 -7.68
C LEU A 31 -3.13 -7.99 -8.68
N LEU A 32 -3.05 -8.28 -9.98
CA LEU A 32 -3.72 -7.48 -11.01
C LEU A 32 -5.25 -7.53 -10.89
N ILE A 33 -5.82 -8.73 -10.70
CA ILE A 33 -7.27 -8.90 -10.55
C ILE A 33 -7.75 -8.21 -9.28
N CYS A 34 -7.05 -8.40 -8.15
CA CYS A 34 -7.34 -7.71 -6.89
C CYS A 34 -7.25 -6.18 -7.05
N GLY A 35 -6.21 -5.67 -7.71
CA GLY A 35 -6.03 -4.25 -7.96
C GLY A 35 -7.13 -3.65 -8.82
N LEU A 36 -7.49 -4.32 -9.93
CA LEU A 36 -8.59 -3.88 -10.80
C LEU A 36 -9.92 -3.84 -10.05
N LEU A 37 -10.24 -4.89 -9.28
CA LEU A 37 -11.44 -4.93 -8.46
C LEU A 37 -11.43 -3.80 -7.42
N SER A 38 -10.30 -3.58 -6.74
CA SER A 38 -10.16 -2.54 -5.72
C SER A 38 -10.31 -1.15 -6.30
N ILE A 39 -9.76 -0.88 -7.50
CA ILE A 39 -9.91 0.39 -8.21
C ILE A 39 -11.39 0.63 -8.56
N VAL A 40 -12.10 -0.38 -9.07
CA VAL A 40 -13.53 -0.25 -9.40
C VAL A 40 -14.36 0.06 -8.15
N LEU A 41 -14.13 -0.65 -7.06
CA LEU A 41 -14.81 -0.41 -5.78
C LEU A 41 -14.47 0.98 -5.21
N SER A 42 -13.21 1.39 -5.32
CA SER A 42 -12.72 2.69 -4.89
C SER A 42 -13.37 3.85 -5.65
N LEU A 43 -13.55 3.71 -6.97
CA LEU A 43 -14.27 4.68 -7.79
C LEU A 43 -15.76 4.74 -7.42
N PHE A 44 -16.38 3.59 -7.17
CA PHE A 44 -17.78 3.55 -6.73
C PHE A 44 -17.96 4.23 -5.36
N MET A 45 -17.05 3.97 -4.43
CA MET A 45 -17.01 4.65 -3.13
C MET A 45 -16.80 6.15 -3.28
N PHE A 46 -15.92 6.59 -4.16
CA PHE A 46 -15.73 8.01 -4.46
C PHE A 46 -17.02 8.68 -4.94
N VAL A 47 -17.72 8.04 -5.89
CA VAL A 47 -19.03 8.53 -6.38
C VAL A 47 -20.05 8.59 -5.24
N PHE A 48 -20.11 7.60 -4.36
CA PHE A 48 -21.00 7.64 -3.20
C PHE A 48 -20.65 8.73 -2.20
N ILE A 49 -19.37 8.95 -1.91
CA ILE A 49 -18.94 10.01 -1.01
C ILE A 49 -19.38 11.36 -1.57
N VAL A 50 -19.27 11.57 -2.88
CA VAL A 50 -19.66 12.82 -3.54
C VAL A 50 -21.18 13.03 -3.57
N THR A 51 -21.94 11.97 -3.84
CA THR A 51 -23.40 12.03 -4.08
C THR A 51 -24.24 11.90 -2.80
N ARG A 52 -23.83 11.06 -1.85
CA ARG A 52 -24.63 10.70 -0.67
C ARG A 52 -24.18 11.40 0.62
N THR A 53 -22.95 11.91 0.70
CA THR A 53 -22.47 12.54 1.94
C THR A 53 -23.08 13.96 2.10
N PRO A 54 -23.82 14.22 3.19
CA PRO A 54 -24.45 15.52 3.42
C PRO A 54 -23.41 16.64 3.53
N LYS A 55 -23.71 17.80 2.92
CA LYS A 55 -22.82 18.97 2.89
C LYS A 55 -22.54 19.60 4.27
N SER A 56 -23.29 19.21 5.30
CA SER A 56 -23.12 19.69 6.68
C SER A 56 -21.77 19.33 7.28
N SER A 57 -21.15 18.23 6.82
CA SER A 57 -19.88 17.71 7.37
C SER A 57 -18.74 17.79 6.35
N ILE A 58 -18.45 19.00 5.87
CA ILE A 58 -17.37 19.29 4.89
C ILE A 58 -16.02 18.67 5.29
N PRO A 59 -15.48 18.86 6.52
CA PRO A 59 -14.14 18.33 6.86
C PRO A 59 -14.10 16.80 6.85
N TYR A 60 -15.17 16.15 7.30
CA TYR A 60 -15.29 14.69 7.26
C TYR A 60 -15.36 14.17 5.82
N ARG A 61 -16.12 14.84 4.95
CA ARG A 61 -16.20 14.48 3.54
C ARG A 61 -14.84 14.64 2.84
N LEU A 62 -14.09 15.70 3.14
CA LEU A 62 -12.76 15.92 2.59
C LEU A 62 -11.78 14.83 3.05
N GLY A 63 -11.85 14.42 4.32
CA GLY A 63 -11.07 13.30 4.86
C GLY A 63 -11.38 11.99 4.14
N LEU A 64 -12.66 11.68 3.90
CA LEU A 64 -13.05 10.48 3.15
C LEU A 64 -12.57 10.50 1.69
N ILE A 65 -12.60 11.67 1.05
CA ILE A 65 -12.08 11.84 -0.32
C ILE A 65 -10.57 11.62 -0.34
N ALA A 66 -9.82 12.24 0.59
CA ALA A 66 -8.38 12.05 0.70
C ALA A 66 -8.03 10.58 0.93
N LEU A 67 -8.73 9.91 1.86
CA LEU A 67 -8.58 8.48 2.13
C LEU A 67 -8.81 7.63 0.87
N GLN A 68 -9.84 7.95 0.08
CA GLN A 68 -10.15 7.21 -1.14
C GLN A 68 -9.09 7.41 -2.23
N VAL A 69 -8.51 8.61 -2.33
CA VAL A 69 -7.38 8.89 -3.22
C VAL A 69 -6.14 8.12 -2.77
N CYS A 70 -5.83 8.08 -1.47
CA CYS A 70 -4.72 7.29 -0.93
C CYS A 70 -4.88 5.80 -1.27
N PHE A 71 -6.07 5.22 -1.12
CA PHE A 71 -6.32 3.83 -1.53
C PHE A 71 -6.11 3.61 -3.02
N LEU A 72 -6.60 4.51 -3.88
CA LEU A 72 -6.37 4.39 -5.33
C LEU A 72 -4.90 4.45 -5.70
N VAL A 73 -4.14 5.38 -5.11
CA VAL A 73 -2.70 5.50 -5.32
C VAL A 73 -1.98 4.25 -4.83
N PHE A 74 -2.34 3.75 -3.65
CA PHE A 74 -1.79 2.53 -3.08
C PHE A 74 -2.03 1.32 -3.98
N ASP A 75 -3.27 1.09 -4.41
CA ASP A 75 -3.64 -0.06 -5.25
C ASP A 75 -2.95 0.00 -6.61
N ILE A 76 -2.92 1.17 -7.25
CA ILE A 76 -2.20 1.36 -8.51
C ILE A 76 -0.71 1.06 -8.32
N HIS A 77 -0.10 1.61 -7.27
CA HIS A 77 1.32 1.41 -6.99
C HIS A 77 1.64 -0.06 -6.72
N VAL A 78 0.92 -0.71 -5.82
CA VAL A 78 1.22 -2.09 -5.38
C VAL A 78 0.83 -3.12 -6.44
N CYS A 79 -0.35 -3.02 -7.05
CA CYS A 79 -0.84 -4.04 -7.97
C CYS A 79 -0.28 -3.90 -9.39
N CYS A 80 0.00 -2.68 -9.86
CA CYS A 80 0.42 -2.44 -11.24
C CYS A 80 1.90 -2.05 -11.37
N LEU A 81 2.38 -1.09 -10.56
CA LEU A 81 3.72 -0.52 -10.74
C LEU A 81 4.80 -1.35 -10.05
N PHE A 82 4.55 -1.81 -8.83
CA PHE A 82 5.52 -2.50 -7.98
C PHE A 82 5.38 -4.03 -8.09
N SER A 83 4.18 -4.59 -7.86
CA SER A 83 3.91 -6.03 -7.82
C SER A 83 5.00 -6.81 -7.06
N PRO A 84 5.08 -6.64 -5.72
CA PRO A 84 6.11 -7.26 -4.91
C PRO A 84 5.90 -8.76 -4.80
N ILE A 85 6.98 -9.52 -4.98
CA ILE A 85 7.03 -10.96 -4.73
C ILE A 85 8.02 -11.18 -3.59
N ILE A 86 7.51 -11.73 -2.48
CA ILE A 86 8.31 -12.03 -1.28
C ILE A 86 8.27 -13.55 -1.07
N PRO A 87 9.19 -14.32 -1.68
CA PRO A 87 9.36 -15.72 -1.38
C PRO A 87 9.69 -15.96 0.10
N LEU A 88 8.78 -16.63 0.80
CA LEU A 88 9.06 -17.24 2.10
C LEU A 88 9.85 -18.54 1.87
N PRO A 89 10.79 -18.91 2.77
CA PRO A 89 11.08 -18.31 4.07
C PRO A 89 12.16 -17.20 4.07
N HIS A 90 12.77 -16.90 2.92
CA HIS A 90 14.03 -16.16 2.88
C HIS A 90 13.88 -14.64 3.03
N PHE A 91 12.65 -14.09 3.07
CA PHE A 91 12.38 -12.65 3.10
C PHE A 91 13.14 -11.86 2.02
N ALA A 92 13.59 -12.52 0.96
CA ALA A 92 14.11 -11.88 -0.22
C ALA A 92 12.90 -11.31 -0.99
N GLY A 93 12.96 -10.05 -1.36
CA GLY A 93 11.90 -9.39 -2.12
C GLY A 93 12.42 -8.95 -3.47
N TYR A 94 11.68 -9.26 -4.53
CA TYR A 94 11.91 -8.68 -5.85
C TYR A 94 10.58 -8.16 -6.40
N CYS A 95 10.66 -7.27 -7.39
CA CYS A 95 9.49 -6.65 -7.97
C CYS A 95 9.31 -7.05 -9.42
N ASN A 96 8.05 -7.30 -9.79
CA ASN A 96 7.69 -7.75 -11.13
C ASN A 96 6.73 -6.80 -11.84
N GLY A 97 6.47 -5.63 -11.25
CA GLY A 97 5.55 -4.64 -11.78
C GLY A 97 6.08 -3.90 -13.00
N LEU A 98 5.19 -3.11 -13.62
CA LEU A 98 5.46 -2.43 -14.89
C LEU A 98 6.62 -1.45 -14.80
N VAL A 99 6.74 -0.71 -13.70
CA VAL A 99 7.81 0.29 -13.51
C VAL A 99 9.14 -0.38 -13.18
N CYS A 100 9.12 -1.45 -12.37
CA CYS A 100 10.33 -2.23 -12.13
C CYS A 100 10.91 -2.83 -13.42
N ARG A 101 10.05 -3.33 -14.32
CA ARG A 101 10.48 -3.93 -15.60
C ARG A 101 10.93 -2.91 -16.65
N ILE A 102 10.23 -1.78 -16.76
CA ILE A 102 10.48 -0.80 -17.84
C ILE A 102 11.53 0.24 -17.43
N VAL A 103 11.44 0.76 -16.21
CA VAL A 103 12.28 1.86 -15.73
C VAL A 103 13.47 1.36 -14.91
N GLY A 104 13.39 0.14 -14.37
CA GLY A 104 14.48 -0.46 -13.60
C GLY A 104 14.64 0.13 -12.19
N ILE A 105 13.58 0.71 -11.63
CA ILE A 105 13.59 1.23 -10.24
C ILE A 105 13.81 0.06 -9.27
N SER A 106 14.61 0.30 -8.23
CA SER A 106 14.94 -0.70 -7.22
C SER A 106 13.72 -1.14 -6.42
N PHE A 107 13.69 -2.42 -6.03
CA PHE A 107 12.68 -2.96 -5.12
C PHE A 107 12.59 -2.14 -3.82
N HIS A 108 13.74 -1.71 -3.28
CA HIS A 108 13.79 -0.97 -2.03
C HIS A 108 13.11 0.40 -2.12
N GLU A 109 13.27 1.09 -3.25
CA GLU A 109 12.66 2.42 -3.46
C GLU A 109 11.14 2.31 -3.53
N HIS A 110 10.63 1.33 -4.28
CA HIS A 110 9.20 1.05 -4.31
C HIS A 110 8.66 0.62 -2.93
N PHE A 111 9.40 -0.20 -2.19
CA PHE A 111 8.98 -0.66 -0.87
C PHE A 111 8.88 0.49 0.14
N ILE A 112 9.82 1.45 0.12
CA ILE A 112 9.76 2.66 0.95
C ILE A 112 8.54 3.50 0.58
N LEU A 113 8.29 3.71 -0.72
CA LEU A 113 7.13 4.46 -1.18
C LEU A 113 5.81 3.80 -0.74
N MET A 114 5.72 2.48 -0.85
CA MET A 114 4.59 1.70 -0.37
C MET A 114 4.37 1.93 1.13
N LEU A 115 5.42 1.85 1.95
CA LEU A 115 5.32 2.08 3.40
C LEU A 115 4.82 3.49 3.74
N ILE A 116 5.32 4.52 3.06
CA ILE A 116 4.88 5.91 3.27
C ILE A 116 3.39 6.04 2.96
N VAL A 117 2.96 5.56 1.79
CA VAL A 117 1.54 5.63 1.38
C VAL A 117 0.66 4.82 2.33
N THR A 118 1.09 3.65 2.79
CA THR A 118 0.37 2.86 3.79
C THR A 118 0.20 3.63 5.10
N LEU A 119 1.27 4.21 5.64
CA LEU A 119 1.21 4.97 6.90
C LEU A 119 0.28 6.18 6.78
N GLU A 120 0.35 6.92 5.67
CA GLU A 120 -0.53 8.06 5.41
C GLU A 120 -2.00 7.63 5.29
N THR A 121 -2.26 6.52 4.60
CA THR A 121 -3.61 5.94 4.48
C THR A 121 -4.17 5.56 5.85
N PHE A 122 -3.38 4.91 6.71
CA PHE A 122 -3.79 4.61 8.09
C PHE A 122 -4.05 5.88 8.90
N ALA A 123 -3.21 6.91 8.76
CA ALA A 123 -3.42 8.17 9.45
C ALA A 123 -4.76 8.82 9.06
N PHE A 124 -5.07 8.92 7.76
CA PHE A 124 -6.36 9.43 7.29
C PHE A 124 -7.54 8.57 7.75
N PHE A 125 -7.38 7.25 7.76
CA PHE A 125 -8.40 6.33 8.28
C PHE A 125 -8.72 6.62 9.75
N PHE A 126 -7.68 6.74 10.60
CA PHE A 126 -7.87 7.05 12.02
C PHE A 126 -8.48 8.44 12.23
N ILE A 127 -8.05 9.45 11.47
CA ILE A 127 -8.64 10.80 11.52
C ILE A 127 -10.12 10.75 11.18
N CYS A 128 -10.52 10.06 10.11
CA CYS A 128 -11.92 9.92 9.70
C CYS A 128 -12.74 9.18 10.78
N MET A 129 -12.19 8.12 11.37
CA MET A 129 -12.82 7.38 12.46
C MET A 129 -13.02 8.24 13.70
N LEU A 130 -12.01 9.03 14.08
CA LEU A 130 -12.08 9.97 15.19
C LEU A 130 -13.13 11.06 14.92
N GLN A 131 -13.12 11.68 13.75
CA GLN A 131 -14.12 12.69 13.37
C GLN A 131 -15.54 12.13 13.44
N ARG A 132 -15.77 10.92 12.90
CA ARG A 132 -17.07 10.25 12.98
C ARG A 132 -17.48 9.99 14.42
N HIS A 133 -16.57 9.47 15.25
CA HIS A 133 -16.83 9.23 16.67
C HIS A 133 -17.20 10.53 17.40
N GLN A 134 -16.45 11.62 17.18
CA GLN A 134 -16.70 12.92 17.80
C GLN A 134 -18.04 13.53 17.41
N ASN A 135 -18.50 13.29 16.17
CA ASN A 135 -19.81 13.74 15.71
C ASN A 135 -20.98 12.99 16.34
N LEU A 136 -20.78 11.73 16.74
CA LEU A 136 -21.79 10.91 17.42
C LEU A 136 -21.84 11.17 18.93
N LEU A 137 -20.82 11.79 19.53
CA LEU A 137 -20.80 12.07 20.96
C LEU A 137 -21.79 13.20 21.34
N PRO A 138 -22.56 13.01 22.44
CA PRO A 138 -23.43 14.05 22.94
C PRO A 138 -22.61 15.26 23.40
N PRO A 139 -23.18 16.49 23.36
CA PRO A 139 -22.48 17.71 23.74
C PRO A 139 -21.93 17.70 25.18
N THR A 140 -22.57 16.93 26.06
CA THR A 140 -22.22 16.80 27.48
C THR A 140 -21.07 15.83 27.75
N SER A 141 -20.64 15.03 26.76
CA SER A 141 -19.60 14.02 26.95
C SER A 141 -18.22 14.65 27.19
N ASN A 142 -17.51 14.16 28.21
CA ASN A 142 -16.13 14.57 28.51
C ASN A 142 -15.12 14.11 27.45
N LYS A 143 -15.52 13.21 26.54
CA LYS A 143 -14.67 12.72 25.44
C LYS A 143 -14.74 13.58 24.18
N LYS A 144 -15.48 14.71 24.23
CA LYS A 144 -15.67 15.60 23.08
C LYS A 144 -14.51 16.60 22.96
N LEU A 145 -13.75 16.51 21.87
CA LEU A 145 -12.55 17.32 21.61
C LEU A 145 -12.85 18.84 21.59
N SER A 146 -14.00 19.24 21.06
CA SER A 146 -14.45 20.64 21.05
C SER A 146 -14.55 21.26 22.45
N ARG A 147 -14.78 20.45 23.50
CA ARG A 147 -14.82 20.92 24.90
C ARG A 147 -13.42 21.10 25.50
N MET A 148 -12.40 20.47 24.91
CA MET A 148 -11.00 20.57 25.34
C MET A 148 -10.25 21.76 24.71
N GLY A 149 -10.95 22.65 23.99
CA GLY A 149 -10.36 23.90 23.48
C GLY A 149 -9.66 23.81 22.13
N PHE A 150 -9.67 22.64 21.47
CA PHE A 150 -9.23 22.50 20.08
C PHE A 150 -10.38 22.90 19.14
N LYS A 151 -10.26 24.07 18.50
CA LYS A 151 -11.14 24.54 17.41
C LYS A 151 -10.43 24.40 16.08
#